data_AF-A0AAW9E8R7-F1
#
_entry.id   AF-A0AAW9E8R7-F1
#
_cell.length_a   1.000
_cell.length_b   1.000
_cell.length_c   1.000
_cell.angle_alpha   90.00
_cell.angle_beta   90.00
_cell.angle_gamma   90.00
#
_symmetry.space_group_name_H-M   'P 1'
#
loop_
_entity.id
_entity.type
_entity.pdbx_description
1 polymer ?
#
loop_
_entity_poly.entity_id
_entity_poly.type
_entity_poly.pdbx_seq_one_letter_code
_entity_poly.pdbx_strand_id
1 'polypeptide(L)'
;DGAGPIKFFFTILLPLSRTNIAALFVITFIYGWNQYLWPMLITTDTQYYTIVMGIKQMVAVSDGVIEWNKIMATTLIAMLPPVFIVILMQRAFVKGFVDTEK
;
A
#
# COMPACT_ATOMS: atom_id res chain seq x y z
N ASP A 1 -18.94 0.73 -36.01
CA ASP A 1 -18.05 1.78 -35.45
C ASP A 1 -16.63 1.25 -35.32
N GLY A 2 -15.76 1.58 -36.28
CA GLY A 2 -14.39 1.06 -36.42
C GLY A 2 -13.39 1.56 -35.37
N ALA A 3 -13.75 1.49 -34.09
CA ALA A 3 -12.83 1.74 -33.00
C ALA A 3 -11.86 0.55 -32.90
N GLY A 4 -10.61 0.74 -33.32
CA GLY A 4 -9.57 -0.29 -33.20
C GLY A 4 -9.39 -0.80 -31.77
N PRO A 5 -8.77 -1.98 -31.57
CA PRO A 5 -8.70 -2.69 -30.29
C PRO A 5 -8.21 -1.83 -29.11
N ILE A 6 -7.24 -0.94 -29.37
CA ILE A 6 -6.69 0.00 -28.38
C ILE A 6 -7.73 1.04 -27.95
N LYS A 7 -8.51 1.58 -28.88
CA LYS A 7 -9.57 2.55 -28.57
C LYS A 7 -10.68 1.90 -27.75
N PHE A 8 -11.08 0.67 -28.08
CA PHE A 8 -12.03 -0.12 -27.28
C PHE A 8 -11.53 -0.34 -25.85
N PHE A 9 -10.25 -0.72 -25.70
CA PHE A 9 -9.64 -0.92 -24.39
C PHE A 9 -9.75 0.31 -23.48
N PHE A 10 -9.29 1.47 -23.96
CA PHE A 10 -9.30 2.69 -23.14
C PHE A 10 -10.70 3.28 -22.94
N THR A 11 -11.60 3.13 -23.91
CA THR A 11 -12.90 3.82 -23.91
C THR A 11 -13.98 3.02 -23.20
N ILE A 12 -13.91 1.68 -23.23
CA ILE A 12 -14.97 0.80 -22.71
C ILE A 12 -14.45 -0.06 -21.56
N LEU A 13 -13.41 -0.87 -21.80
CA LEU A 13 -12.89 -1.81 -20.79
C LEU A 13 -12.33 -1.09 -19.55
N LEU A 14 -11.46 -0.11 -19.74
CA LEU A 14 -10.76 0.56 -18.65
C LEU A 14 -11.70 1.31 -17.67
N PRO A 15 -12.71 2.08 -18.11
CA PRO A 15 -13.66 2.71 -17.18
C PRO A 15 -14.57 1.70 -16.48
N LEU A 16 -14.97 0.60 -17.13
CA LEU A 16 -15.72 -0.49 -16.50
C LEU A 16 -14.91 -1.17 -15.38
N SER A 17 -13.62 -1.41 -15.62
CA SER A 17 -12.74 -2.05 -14.63
C SER A 17 -12.18 -1.10 -13.57
N ARG A 18 -12.48 0.20 -13.62
CA ARG A 18 -11.91 1.21 -12.71
C ARG A 18 -12.09 0.86 -11.24
N THR A 19 -13.25 0.31 -10.88
CA THR A 19 -13.58 -0.07 -9.50
C THR A 19 -12.75 -1.27 -9.03
N ASN A 20 -12.60 -2.29 -9.88
CA ASN A 20 -11.77 -3.46 -9.59
C ASN A 20 -10.27 -3.10 -9.54
N ILE A 21 -9.81 -2.24 -10.45
CA ILE A 21 -8.43 -1.72 -10.46
C ILE A 21 -8.16 -0.95 -9.16
N ALA A 22 -9.09 -0.13 -8.69
CA ALA A 22 -8.95 0.59 -7.42
C ALA A 22 -8.86 -0.37 -6.22
N ALA A 23 -9.69 -1.42 -6.18
CA ALA A 23 -9.63 -2.42 -5.13
C ALA A 23 -8.30 -3.19 -5.11
N LEU A 24 -7.85 -3.65 -6.27
CA LEU A 24 -6.54 -4.32 -6.42
C LEU A 24 -5.39 -3.39 -6.05
N PHE A 25 -5.44 -2.12 -6.46
CA PHE A 25 -4.44 -1.12 -6.10
C PHE A 25 -4.30 -0.97 -4.58
N VAL A 26 -5.41 -0.89 -3.84
CA VAL A 26 -5.36 -0.81 -2.37
C VAL A 26 -4.71 -2.04 -1.76
N ILE A 27 -5.11 -3.25 -2.20
CA ILE A 27 -4.57 -4.51 -1.69
C ILE A 27 -3.06 -4.59 -1.96
N THR A 28 -2.64 -4.35 -3.20
CA THR A 28 -1.23 -4.41 -3.59
C THR A 28 -0.41 -3.31 -2.92
N PHE A 29 -0.97 -2.12 -2.73
CA PHE A 29 -0.32 -1.03 -1.99
C PHE A 29 -0.07 -1.42 -0.54
N ILE A 30 -1.08 -1.90 0.18
CA ILE A 30 -0.94 -2.33 1.58
C ILE A 30 0.06 -3.49 1.69
N TYR A 31 0.00 -4.44 0.75
CA TYR A 31 0.94 -5.54 0.68
C TYR A 31 2.38 -5.06 0.48
N GLY A 32 2.61 -4.12 -0.44
CA GLY A 32 3.90 -3.52 -0.73
C GLY A 32 4.44 -2.67 0.42
N TRP A 33 3.57 -1.88 1.05
CA TRP A 33 3.92 -1.01 2.18
C TRP A 33 4.36 -1.81 3.41
N ASN A 34 3.72 -2.94 3.68
CA ASN A 34 4.04 -3.83 4.79
C ASN A 34 5.17 -4.84 4.45
N GLN A 35 5.83 -4.73 3.30
CA GLN A 35 6.96 -5.62 2.97
C GLN A 35 8.14 -5.36 3.91
N TYR A 36 8.48 -6.38 4.69
CA TYR A 36 9.62 -6.37 5.60
C TYR A 36 10.69 -7.38 5.20
N LEU A 37 10.29 -8.61 4.86
CA LEU A 37 11.23 -9.70 4.60
C LEU A 37 12.05 -9.47 3.32
N TRP A 38 11.39 -8.98 2.26
CA TRP A 38 12.02 -8.80 0.95
C TRP A 38 13.17 -7.78 0.97
N PRO A 39 12.99 -6.56 1.51
CA PRO A 39 14.08 -5.58 1.63
C PRO A 39 15.23 -6.10 2.50
N MET A 40 14.93 -6.74 3.63
CA MET A 40 15.94 -7.26 4.56
C MET A 40 16.82 -8.34 3.92
N LEU A 41 16.27 -9.15 2.99
CA LEU A 41 17.02 -10.20 2.30
C LEU A 41 17.93 -9.67 1.18
N ILE A 42 17.56 -8.56 0.55
CA ILE A 42 18.23 -8.07 -0.67
C ILE A 42 19.24 -6.96 -0.40
N THR A 43 19.01 -6.15 0.63
CA THR A 43 19.89 -5.02 0.93
C THR A 43 20.23 -4.96 2.41
N THR A 44 21.51 -4.71 2.67
CA THR A 44 22.04 -4.36 3.99
C THR A 44 22.35 -2.87 4.12
N ASP A 45 22.20 -2.11 3.03
CA ASP A 45 22.46 -0.67 3.02
C ASP A 45 21.24 0.10 3.55
N THR A 46 21.52 0.88 4.59
CA THR A 46 20.59 1.75 5.31
C THR A 46 19.86 2.76 4.41
N GLN A 47 20.41 3.12 3.25
CA GLN A 47 19.77 4.04 2.31
C GLN A 47 18.51 3.46 1.67
N TYR A 48 18.39 2.14 1.63
CA TYR A 48 17.24 1.43 1.04
C TYR A 48 16.25 0.91 2.08
N TYR A 49 16.40 1.31 3.35
CA TYR A 49 15.53 0.84 4.41
C TYR A 49 14.12 1.42 4.26
N THR A 50 13.14 0.53 4.29
CA THR A 50 11.73 0.92 4.35
C THR A 50 11.39 1.42 5.75
N ILE A 51 10.34 2.24 5.86
CA ILE A 51 9.91 2.78 7.16
C ILE A 51 9.60 1.67 8.18
N VAL A 52 9.06 0.54 7.71
CA VAL A 52 8.75 -0.64 8.53
C VAL A 52 10.03 -1.29 9.07
N MET A 53 11.07 -1.39 8.24
CA MET A 53 12.38 -1.91 8.65
C MET A 53 13.08 -0.96 9.63
N GLY A 54 13.02 0.35 9.38
CA GLY A 54 13.54 1.37 10.29
C GLY A 54 12.91 1.30 11.68
N ILE A 55 11.57 1.16 11.76
CA ILE A 55 10.86 0.97 13.03
C ILE A 55 11.35 -0.28 13.77
N LYS A 56 11.59 -1.40 13.05
CA LYS A 56 12.13 -2.63 13.67
C LYS A 56 13.54 -2.44 14.21
N GLN A 57 14.38 -1.69 13.51
CA GLN A 57 15.74 -1.39 13.96
C GLN A 57 15.74 -0.50 15.22
N MET A 58 14.78 0.41 15.36
CA MET A 58 14.63 1.22 16.59
C MET A 58 14.30 0.38 17.84
N VAL A 59 13.70 -0.80 17.66
CA VAL A 59 13.42 -1.74 18.76
C VAL A 59 14.62 -2.66 19.03
N ALA A 60 15.50 -2.87 18.04
CA ALA A 60 16.63 -3.79 18.10
C ALA A 60 17.90 -3.17 18.70
N VAL A 61 17.78 -2.51 19.86
CA VAL A 61 18.93 -1.93 20.58
C VAL A 61 19.45 -2.95 21.60
N SER A 62 20.74 -3.33 21.50
CA SER A 62 21.34 -4.37 22.34
C SER A 62 21.58 -3.94 23.78
N ASP A 63 22.01 -2.69 24.00
CA ASP A 63 22.55 -2.22 25.29
C ASP A 63 21.95 -0.87 25.75
N GLY A 64 20.84 -0.43 25.15
CA GLY A 64 20.23 0.88 25.37
C GLY A 64 18.77 0.81 25.81
N VAL A 65 18.25 1.92 26.35
CA VAL A 65 16.84 2.06 26.69
C VAL A 65 16.01 2.21 25.42
N ILE A 66 15.05 1.33 25.21
CA ILE A 66 14.10 1.42 24.10
C ILE A 66 13.20 2.64 24.31
N GLU A 67 13.31 3.63 23.43
CA GLU A 67 12.51 4.85 23.44
C GLU A 67 11.13 4.62 22.80
N TRP A 68 10.23 3.98 23.54
CA TRP A 68 8.87 3.64 23.09
C TRP A 68 8.07 4.85 22.58
N ASN A 69 8.26 6.02 23.18
CA ASN A 69 7.66 7.28 22.74
C ASN A 69 8.02 7.61 21.28
N LYS A 70 9.30 7.48 20.91
CA LYS A 70 9.77 7.73 19.54
C LYS A 70 9.26 6.66 18.58
N ILE A 71 9.30 5.39 18.99
CA ILE A 71 8.85 4.26 18.16
C ILE A 71 7.36 4.38 17.84
N MET A 72 6.53 4.69 18.84
CA MET A 72 5.09 4.88 18.65
C MET A 72 4.78 6.11 17.79
N ALA A 73 5.51 7.22 17.98
CA ALA A 73 5.36 8.40 17.12
C ALA A 73 5.70 8.09 15.66
N THR A 74 6.83 7.41 15.40
CA THR A 74 7.21 6.99 14.04
C THR A 74 6.19 6.02 13.45
N THR A 75 5.66 5.09 14.26
CA THR A 75 4.64 4.13 13.82
C THR A 75 3.34 4.83 13.43
N LEU A 76 2.90 5.83 14.20
CA LEU A 76 1.73 6.64 13.86
C LEU A 76 1.93 7.37 12.52
N ILE A 77 3.10 7.97 12.30
CA ILE A 77 3.43 8.64 11.04
C ILE A 77 3.46 7.64 9.88
N ALA A 78 4.04 6.45 10.09
CA ALA A 78 4.14 5.40 9.09
C ALA A 78 2.78 4.80 8.68
N MET A 79 1.76 4.91 9.54
CA MET A 79 0.39 4.50 9.22
C MET A 79 -0.39 5.57 8.43
N LEU A 80 0.07 6.82 8.39
CA LEU A 80 -0.67 7.88 7.68
C LEU A 80 -0.88 7.57 6.19
N PRO A 81 0.14 7.15 5.41
CA PRO A 81 -0.04 6.86 3.99
C PRO A 81 -1.05 5.74 3.69
N PRO A 82 -0.96 4.54 4.30
CA PRO A 82 -1.94 3.49 4.04
C PRO A 82 -3.35 3.87 4.49
N VAL A 83 -3.49 4.54 5.64
CA VAL A 83 -4.81 5.03 6.10
C VAL A 83 -5.39 6.05 5.11
N PHE A 84 -4.57 6.98 4.63
CA PHE A 84 -5.00 7.98 3.65
C PHE A 84 -5.49 7.33 2.34
N ILE A 85 -4.75 6.35 1.82
CA ILE A 85 -5.16 5.61 0.61
C ILE A 85 -6.48 4.87 0.85
N VAL A 86 -6.63 4.20 2.00
CA VAL A 86 -7.89 3.50 2.34
C VAL A 86 -9.06 4.48 2.39
N ILE A 87 -8.91 5.64 3.03
CA ILE A 87 -9.98 6.65 3.13
C ILE A 87 -10.37 7.19 1.75
N LEU A 88 -9.40 7.43 0.85
CA LEU A 88 -9.68 7.89 -0.51
C LEU A 88 -10.40 6.80 -1.33
N MET A 89 -9.99 5.55 -1.18
CA MET A 89 -10.46 4.44 -2.01
C MET A 89 -11.67 3.70 -1.42
N GLN A 90 -12.07 3.97 -0.18
CA GLN A 90 -13.19 3.30 0.50
C GLN A 90 -14.49 3.30 -0.34
N ARG A 91 -14.77 4.39 -1.05
CA ARG A 91 -15.98 4.51 -1.89
C ARG A 91 -15.91 3.63 -3.13
N ALA A 92 -14.72 3.47 -3.73
CA ALA A 92 -14.51 2.57 -4.85
C ALA A 92 -14.51 1.11 -4.39
N PHE A 93 -13.90 0.83 -3.24
CA PHE A 93 -13.86 -0.49 -2.64
C PHE A 93 -15.28 -1.03 -2.32
N VAL A 94 -16.13 -0.23 -1.66
CA VAL A 94 -17.51 -0.63 -1.34
C VAL A 94 -18.32 -0.88 -2.61
N LYS A 95 -18.20 -0.03 -3.64
CA LYS A 95 -18.90 -0.24 -4.92
C LYS A 95 -18.42 -1.50 -5.65
N GLY A 96 -17.14 -1.81 -5.60
CA GLY A 96 -16.56 -2.96 -6.30
C GLY A 96 -17.08 -4.30 -5.78
N PHE A 97 -17.25 -4.42 -4.46
CA PHE A 97 -17.77 -5.66 -3.86
C PHE A 97 -19.30 -5.76 -3.94
N VAL A 98 -20.02 -4.65 -3.72
CA VAL A 98 -21.50 -4.66 -3.69
C VAL A 98 -22.11 -4.85 -5.08
N ASP A 99 -21.49 -4.33 -6.14
CA ASP A 99 -22.00 -4.50 -7.51
C ASP A 99 -21.56 -5.82 -8.18
N THR A 100 -20.61 -6.56 -7.59
CA THR A 100 -20.20 -7.88 -8.12
C THR A 100 -21.23 -8.98 -7.80
N GLU A 101 -22.18 -8.74 -6.88
CA GLU A 101 -23.23 -9.70 -6.47
C GLU A 101 -24.58 -9.56 -7.22
N LYS A 102 -24.66 -8.82 -8.33
CA LYS A 102 -25.86 -8.78 -9.20
C LYS A 102 -25.55 -9.16 -10.63
#